data_AF-A0A2R6IH42-F1
#
_entry.id   AF-A0A2R6IH42-F1
#
_cell.length_a   1.000
_cell.length_b   1.000
_cell.length_c   1.000
_cell.angle_alpha   90.00
_cell.angle_beta   90.00
_cell.angle_gamma   90.00
#
_symmetry.space_group_name_H-M   'P 1'
#
loop_
_entity.id
_entity.type
_entity.pdbx_description
1 polymer ?
#
loop_
_entity_poly.entity_id
_entity_poly.type
_entity_poly.pdbx_seq_one_letter_code
_entity_poly.pdbx_strand_id
1 'polypeptide(L)'
;MSTPERGTTAGAARVVVSYPADLSDWGRSIVEDDPFRAYLGKTLGRVAAGDGFVEFVGVGCCGDTLDVPLRVEAIEGGDTVTEETAVEYEVREACGLEGGWRVQSQGGPRGQGR
;
A
#
# COMPACT_ATOMS: atom_id res chain seq x y z
N MET A 1 23.81 -33.56 19.35
CA MET A 1 22.97 -32.43 19.79
C MET A 1 22.84 -31.48 18.62
N SER A 2 21.73 -31.56 17.90
CA SER A 2 21.37 -30.56 16.88
C SER A 2 19.85 -30.46 16.90
N THR A 3 19.37 -29.60 17.79
CA THR A 3 17.97 -29.15 17.73
C THR A 3 17.87 -28.31 16.47
N PRO A 4 17.00 -28.63 15.48
CA PRO A 4 16.67 -27.64 14.48
C PRO A 4 16.02 -26.49 15.24
N GLU A 5 16.63 -25.31 15.21
CA GLU A 5 15.94 -24.09 15.59
C GLU A 5 14.62 -24.10 14.81
N ARG A 6 13.50 -24.27 15.53
CA ARG A 6 12.21 -23.89 14.98
C ARG A 6 12.42 -22.47 14.51
N GLY A 7 12.29 -22.22 13.20
CA GLY A 7 12.24 -20.87 12.68
C GLY A 7 11.17 -20.15 13.49
N THR A 8 11.60 -19.39 14.49
CA THR A 8 10.74 -18.49 15.19
C THR A 8 10.39 -17.51 14.11
N THR A 9 9.15 -17.55 13.68
CA THR A 9 8.56 -16.57 12.80
C THR A 9 8.69 -15.23 13.50
N ALA A 10 9.87 -14.61 13.38
CA ALA A 10 10.18 -13.38 14.06
C ALA A 10 9.30 -12.31 13.43
N GLY A 11 8.72 -11.45 14.26
CA GLY A 11 8.02 -10.28 13.76
C GLY A 11 8.97 -9.46 12.90
N ALA A 12 8.50 -9.01 11.74
CA ALA A 12 9.19 -8.03 10.93
C ALA A 12 9.37 -6.77 11.77
N ALA A 13 10.61 -6.31 11.93
CA ALA A 13 10.86 -5.05 12.61
C ALA A 13 10.44 -3.87 11.72
N ARG A 14 10.67 -4.03 10.42
CA ARG A 14 10.33 -3.04 9.40
C ARG A 14 10.00 -3.72 8.08
N VAL A 15 9.00 -3.19 7.39
CA VAL A 15 8.62 -3.61 6.04
C VAL A 15 8.54 -2.38 5.15
N VAL A 16 9.11 -2.47 3.94
CA VAL A 16 9.05 -1.42 2.93
C VAL A 16 8.07 -1.87 1.85
N VAL A 17 7.02 -1.09 1.65
CA VAL A 17 5.97 -1.34 0.68
C VAL A 17 6.01 -0.26 -0.39
N SER A 18 5.99 -0.65 -1.66
CA SER A 18 5.90 0.30 -2.76
C SER A 18 4.50 0.38 -3.34
N TYR A 19 4.10 1.59 -3.72
CA TYR A 19 2.95 1.85 -4.58
C TYR A 19 3.41 2.60 -5.84
N PRO A 20 2.71 2.45 -6.97
CA PRO A 20 3.16 3.03 -8.23
C PRO A 20 2.99 4.55 -8.26
N ALA A 21 3.89 5.24 -8.96
CA ALA A 21 3.90 6.70 -9.08
C ALA A 21 2.62 7.30 -9.70
N ASP A 22 1.86 6.50 -10.45
CA ASP A 22 0.58 6.91 -11.03
C ASP A 22 -0.62 6.77 -10.07
N LEU A 23 -0.39 6.37 -8.80
CA LEU A 23 -1.39 6.44 -7.75
C LEU A 23 -1.82 7.89 -7.49
N SER A 24 -3.13 8.12 -7.38
CA SER A 24 -3.68 9.43 -7.08
C SER A 24 -3.25 9.93 -5.69
N ASP A 25 -3.14 11.25 -5.51
CA ASP A 25 -2.77 11.85 -4.21
C ASP A 25 -3.74 11.46 -3.09
N TRP A 26 -5.03 11.26 -3.42
CA TRP A 26 -6.02 10.77 -2.47
C TRP A 26 -5.75 9.33 -2.03
N GLY A 27 -5.45 8.43 -2.99
CA GLY A 27 -5.06 7.05 -2.68
C GLY A 27 -3.78 7.01 -1.85
N ARG A 28 -2.80 7.85 -2.19
CA ARG A 28 -1.56 8.06 -1.40
C ARG A 28 -1.87 8.48 0.04
N SER A 29 -2.75 9.46 0.22
CA SER A 29 -3.11 9.95 1.56
C SER A 29 -3.79 8.88 2.41
N ILE A 30 -4.51 7.92 1.82
CA ILE A 30 -5.14 6.82 2.57
C ILE A 30 -4.10 5.79 2.96
N VAL A 31 -3.25 5.37 2.01
CA VAL A 31 -2.25 4.33 2.31
C VAL A 31 -1.20 4.81 3.31
N GLU A 32 -0.86 6.10 3.28
CA GLU A 32 0.09 6.71 4.21
C GLU A 32 -0.52 7.06 5.58
N ASP A 33 -1.83 6.85 5.77
CA ASP A 33 -2.52 7.13 7.04
C ASP A 33 -2.29 6.01 8.07
N ASP A 34 -2.21 6.37 9.36
CA ASP A 34 -1.95 5.42 10.44
C ASP A 34 -2.98 4.28 10.59
N PRO A 35 -4.30 4.49 10.41
CA PRO A 35 -5.29 3.43 10.40
C PRO A 35 -5.03 2.37 9.33
N PHE A 36 -4.54 2.78 8.17
CA PHE A 36 -4.22 1.85 7.09
C PHE A 36 -2.97 1.03 7.42
N ARG A 37 -1.93 1.66 8.00
CA ARG A 37 -0.75 0.93 8.52
C ARG A 37 -1.14 -0.13 9.55
N ALA A 38 -2.00 0.24 10.51
CA ALA A 38 -2.47 -0.69 11.53
C ALA A 38 -3.31 -1.83 10.94
N TYR A 39 -4.06 -1.56 9.87
CA TYR A 39 -4.81 -2.58 9.14
C TYR A 39 -3.87 -3.57 8.43
N LEU A 40 -2.85 -3.09 7.71
CA LEU A 40 -1.83 -3.93 7.08
C LEU A 40 -1.11 -4.82 8.11
N GLY A 41 -0.81 -4.27 9.28
CA GLY A 41 -0.27 -5.00 10.44
C GLY A 41 -1.12 -6.21 10.86
N LYS A 42 -2.43 -6.17 10.60
CA LYS A 42 -3.38 -7.24 10.97
C LYS A 42 -3.64 -8.20 9.83
N THR A 43 -3.58 -7.74 8.58
CA THR A 43 -4.01 -8.52 7.42
C THR A 43 -2.87 -9.18 6.66
N LEU A 44 -1.69 -8.57 6.58
CA LEU A 44 -0.58 -9.10 5.79
C LEU A 44 -0.05 -10.43 6.31
N GLY A 45 0.11 -10.57 7.63
CA GLY A 45 0.67 -11.78 8.22
C GLY A 45 2.07 -12.06 7.66
N ARG A 46 2.29 -13.25 7.08
CA ARG A 46 3.59 -13.65 6.55
C ARG A 46 3.77 -13.14 5.11
N VAL A 47 4.85 -12.39 4.88
CA VAL A 47 5.20 -11.78 3.58
C VAL A 47 6.64 -12.08 3.18
N ALA A 48 6.92 -12.04 1.88
CA ALA A 48 8.25 -12.12 1.31
C ALA A 48 8.57 -10.90 0.44
N ALA A 49 9.86 -10.53 0.35
CA ALA A 49 10.29 -9.48 -0.55
C ALA A 49 9.94 -9.86 -2.00
N GLY A 50 9.26 -8.97 -2.69
CA GLY A 50 8.72 -9.16 -4.03
C GLY A 50 7.24 -9.52 -4.07
N ASP A 51 6.61 -9.88 -2.95
CA ASP A 51 5.17 -10.18 -2.89
C ASP A 51 4.35 -8.95 -3.27
N GLY A 52 3.46 -9.13 -4.24
CA GLY A 52 2.51 -8.12 -4.67
C GLY A 52 1.10 -8.48 -4.18
N PHE A 53 0.39 -7.50 -3.65
CA PHE A 53 -0.99 -7.63 -3.22
C PHE A 53 -1.78 -6.39 -3.62
N VAL A 54 -3.07 -6.57 -3.84
CA VAL A 54 -3.97 -5.48 -4.20
C VAL A 54 -4.83 -5.18 -3.00
N GLU A 55 -4.74 -3.94 -2.51
CA GLU A 55 -5.52 -3.53 -1.35
C GLU A 55 -6.63 -2.56 -1.74
N PHE A 56 -7.84 -2.85 -1.27
CA PHE A 56 -9.00 -2.02 -1.51
C PHE A 56 -9.01 -0.85 -0.51
N VAL A 57 -8.75 0.37 -0.98
CA VAL A 57 -8.66 1.57 -0.11
C VAL A 57 -9.96 2.36 -0.03
N GLY A 58 -10.97 2.00 -0.84
CA GLY A 58 -12.30 2.59 -0.77
C GLY A 58 -12.97 2.80 -2.11
N VAL A 59 -14.18 3.33 -2.04
CA VAL A 59 -14.96 3.75 -3.21
C VAL A 59 -14.84 5.28 -3.32
N GLY A 60 -14.35 5.77 -4.46
CA GLY A 60 -14.34 7.20 -4.74
C GLY A 60 -15.76 7.78 -4.78
N CYS A 61 -15.87 9.12 -4.75
CA CYS A 61 -17.15 9.85 -4.75
C CYS A 61 -18.11 9.48 -5.91
N CYS A 62 -17.61 8.83 -6.96
CA CYS A 62 -18.37 8.44 -8.15
C CYS A 62 -18.64 6.92 -8.26
N GLY A 63 -18.30 6.10 -7.27
CA GLY A 63 -18.60 4.67 -7.28
C GLY A 63 -17.47 3.77 -7.80
N ASP A 64 -16.33 4.33 -8.21
CA ASP A 64 -15.16 3.57 -8.63
C ASP A 64 -14.42 3.00 -7.41
N THR A 65 -14.17 1.68 -7.43
CA THR A 65 -13.32 1.03 -6.43
C THR A 65 -11.87 1.37 -6.72
N LEU A 66 -11.16 1.88 -5.71
CA LEU A 66 -9.72 2.10 -5.83
C LEU A 66 -8.99 0.90 -5.24
N ASP A 67 -8.49 0.08 -6.15
CA ASP A 67 -7.63 -1.05 -5.87
C ASP A 67 -6.16 -0.60 -6.01
N VAL A 68 -5.42 -0.59 -4.91
CA VAL A 68 -4.02 -0.13 -4.89
C VAL A 68 -3.09 -1.35 -4.91
N PRO A 69 -2.34 -1.58 -6.00
CA PRO A 69 -1.38 -2.65 -6.05
C PRO A 69 -0.10 -2.24 -5.32
N LEU A 70 0.00 -2.79 -4.12
CA LEU A 70 1.12 -2.68 -3.22
C LEU A 70 2.10 -3.83 -3.47
N ARG A 71 3.38 -3.57 -3.22
CA ARG A 71 4.41 -4.61 -3.32
C ARG A 71 5.40 -4.48 -2.19
N VAL A 72 5.76 -5.59 -1.57
CA VAL A 72 6.82 -5.62 -0.57
C VAL A 72 8.16 -5.51 -1.30
N GLU A 73 8.91 -4.45 -1.05
CA GLU A 73 10.24 -4.27 -1.63
C GLU A 73 11.33 -4.83 -0.71
N ALA A 74 11.19 -4.61 0.60
CA ALA A 74 12.16 -5.07 1.59
C ALA A 74 11.49 -5.44 2.91
N ILE A 75 12.14 -6.36 3.64
CA ILE A 75 11.71 -6.82 4.96
C ILE A 75 12.95 -6.93 5.83
N GLU A 76 12.90 -6.32 7.01
CA GLU A 76 13.99 -6.33 7.98
C GLU A 76 13.59 -7.09 9.24
N GLY A 77 14.50 -7.92 9.74
CA GLY A 77 14.30 -8.76 10.93
C GLY A 77 13.66 -10.11 10.60
N GLY A 78 12.35 -10.16 10.44
CA GLY A 78 11.59 -11.40 10.22
C GLY A 78 10.49 -11.25 9.17
N ASP A 79 9.82 -12.35 8.83
CA ASP A 79 8.90 -12.42 7.68
C ASP A 79 7.41 -12.20 8.02
N THR A 80 7.09 -11.89 9.29
CA THR A 80 5.70 -11.73 9.73
C THR A 80 5.41 -10.31 10.17
N VAL A 81 4.55 -9.65 9.42
CA VAL A 81 4.06 -8.30 9.68
C VAL A 81 2.99 -8.35 10.77
N THR A 82 3.17 -7.51 11.79
CA THR A 82 2.24 -7.33 12.91
C THR A 82 1.93 -5.84 13.10
N GLU A 83 1.07 -5.50 14.06
CA GLU A 83 0.78 -4.10 14.45
C GLU A 83 2.03 -3.36 14.98
N GLU A 84 3.06 -4.07 15.42
CA GLU A 84 4.32 -3.50 15.92
C GLU A 84 5.36 -3.28 14.80
N THR A 85 5.11 -3.83 13.60
CA THR A 85 6.01 -3.68 12.45
C THR A 85 5.98 -2.25 11.93
N ALA A 86 7.15 -1.63 11.77
CA ALA A 86 7.25 -0.33 11.11
C ALA A 86 6.98 -0.48 9.60
N VAL A 87 5.88 0.10 9.11
CA VAL A 87 5.54 0.11 7.67
C VAL A 87 6.00 1.40 7.03
N GLU A 88 6.92 1.31 6.09
CA GLU A 88 7.37 2.43 5.26
C GLU A 88 6.89 2.29 3.82
N TYR A 89 6.68 3.46 3.19
CA TYR A 89 6.17 3.52 1.83
C TYR A 89 7.20 4.13 0.89
N GLU A 90 7.37 3.50 -0.27
CA GLU A 90 8.16 4.05 -1.36
C GLU A 90 7.34 4.16 -2.65
N VAL A 91 7.73 5.09 -3.51
CA VAL A 91 7.09 5.27 -4.82
C VAL A 91 7.89 4.48 -5.85
N ARG A 92 7.27 3.49 -6.49
CA ARG A 92 7.88 2.74 -7.60
C ARG A 92 7.48 3.31 -8.96
N GLU A 93 8.23 2.91 -9.99
CA GLU A 93 7.92 3.23 -11.38
C GLU A 93 6.46 2.93 -11.73
N ALA A 94 5.86 3.82 -12.51
CA ALA A 94 4.49 3.69 -12.97
C ALA A 94 4.33 2.40 -13.78
N CYS A 95 3.45 1.50 -13.34
CA CYS A 95 3.20 0.23 -14.01
C CYS A 95 2.00 0.30 -14.96
N GLY A 96 1.41 1.49 -15.11
CA GLY A 96 0.20 1.73 -15.89
C GLY A 96 -1.03 1.19 -15.17
N LEU A 97 -1.33 1.67 -13.96
CA LEU A 97 -2.61 1.36 -13.35
C LEU A 97 -3.72 1.92 -14.24
N GLU A 98 -4.49 1.02 -14.85
CA GLU A 98 -5.75 1.37 -15.49
C GLU A 98 -6.85 1.76 -14.46
N GLY A 99 -6.51 1.77 -13.16
CA GLY A 99 -7.40 2.15 -12.06
C GLY A 99 -7.43 3.66 -11.79
N GLY A 100 -8.15 4.41 -12.62
CA GLY A 100 -9.13 5.35 -12.07
C GLY A 100 -8.76 6.78 -11.66
N TRP A 101 -7.70 7.44 -12.18
CA TRP A 101 -7.78 8.91 -12.39
C TRP A 101 -6.73 9.44 -13.38
N ARG A 102 -6.96 9.18 -14.67
CA ARG A 102 -6.32 9.97 -15.73
C ARG A 102 -7.06 11.31 -15.84
N VAL A 103 -6.47 12.35 -15.26
CA VAL A 103 -6.66 13.78 -15.60
C VAL A 103 -8.01 14.45 -15.25
N GLN A 104 -7.99 15.36 -14.28
CA GLN A 104 -8.66 16.67 -14.37
C GLN A 104 -7.80 17.77 -13.71
N SER A 105 -6.49 17.79 -13.98
CA SER A 105 -5.75 19.05 -13.91
C SER A 105 -6.05 19.84 -15.18
N GLN A 106 -7.20 20.55 -15.23
CA GLN A 106 -7.50 21.76 -16.02
C GLN A 106 -9.01 21.91 -16.22
N GLY A 107 -9.69 22.63 -15.32
CA GLY A 107 -11.06 23.10 -15.59
C GLY A 107 -11.94 23.30 -14.36
N GLY A 108 -11.57 24.21 -13.45
CA GLY A 108 -12.55 24.73 -12.49
C GLY A 108 -13.74 25.35 -13.24
N PRO A 109 -14.99 25.26 -12.73
CA PRO A 109 -16.14 25.84 -13.41
C PRO A 109 -15.99 27.35 -13.49
N ARG A 110 -15.63 27.85 -14.67
CA ARG A 110 -15.88 29.26 -15.04
C ARG A 110 -17.35 29.35 -15.42
N GLY A 111 -18.06 30.25 -14.77
CA GLY A 111 -19.51 30.30 -14.75
C GLY A 111 -20.19 30.56 -16.10
N GLN A 112 -21.50 30.35 -16.09
CA GLN A 112 -22.51 30.91 -17.00
C GLN A 112 -23.71 31.18 -16.07
N GLY A 113 -24.21 32.39 -15.82
CA GLY A 113 -24.29 33.50 -16.75
C GLY A 113 -25.45 33.30 -17.71
N ARG A 114 -26.70 33.29 -17.21
CA ARG A 114 -27.85 33.91 -17.86
C ARG A 114 -29.01 34.12 -16.91
#